data_AF-A0A2S9CMB1-F1
#
_entry.id   AF-A0A2S9CMB1-F1
#
_cell.length_a   1.000
_cell.length_b   1.000
_cell.length_c   1.000
_cell.angle_alpha   90.00
_cell.angle_beta   90.00
_cell.angle_gamma   90.00
#
_symmetry.space_group_name_H-M   'P 1'
#
loop_
_entity.id
_entity.type
_entity.pdbx_description
1 polymer ?
#
loop_
_entity_poly.entity_id
_entity_poly.type
_entity_poly.pdbx_seq_one_letter_code
_entity_poly.pdbx_strand_id
1 'polypeptide(L)'
;MKDIFQFKILIHENLSDTFIIEKFIVFLEERLVYWGGGGSDNQINGSLYTDENVMITINDFIKEFVTFFINLKIEISKIEINIEYGYSHSFV
;
A
#
# COMPACT_ATOMS: atom_id res chain seq x y z
N MET A 1 -3.12 -18.53 -2.72
CA MET A 1 -2.82 -17.10 -2.47
C MET A 1 -1.89 -16.63 -3.56
N LYS A 2 -2.30 -15.62 -4.33
CA LYS A 2 -1.46 -15.04 -5.37
C LYS A 2 -0.92 -13.72 -4.86
N ASP A 3 0.41 -13.54 -4.83
CA ASP A 3 0.99 -12.21 -4.67
C ASP A 3 0.67 -11.46 -5.94
N ILE A 4 -0.05 -10.35 -5.82
CA ILE A 4 -0.44 -9.60 -7.02
C ILE A 4 0.46 -8.38 -7.19
N PHE A 5 0.90 -7.75 -6.08
CA PHE A 5 1.76 -6.56 -6.13
C PHE A 5 2.68 -6.44 -4.91
N GLN A 6 3.92 -6.05 -5.14
CA GLN A 6 4.80 -5.48 -4.11
C GLN A 6 4.85 -3.97 -4.29
N PHE A 7 4.86 -3.21 -3.20
CA PHE A 7 4.91 -1.77 -3.25
C PHE A 7 5.88 -1.18 -2.22
N LYS A 8 6.45 -0.05 -2.61
CA LYS A 8 7.20 0.86 -1.74
C LYS A 8 6.65 2.27 -1.93
N ILE A 9 6.28 2.89 -0.82
CA ILE A 9 5.77 4.24 -0.75
C ILE A 9 6.76 5.06 0.05
N LEU A 10 7.19 6.20 -0.51
CA LEU A 10 8.02 7.17 0.18
C LEU A 10 7.25 8.49 0.27
N ILE A 11 7.12 9.00 1.48
CA ILE A 11 6.47 10.27 1.78
C ILE A 11 7.59 11.29 2.05
N HIS A 12 7.66 12.40 1.33
CA HIS A 12 8.82 13.31 1.42
C HIS A 12 8.72 14.36 2.53
N GLU A 13 7.69 14.26 3.36
CA GLU A 13 7.40 15.15 4.46
C GLU A 13 7.95 14.57 5.77
N ASN A 14 8.40 15.45 6.66
CA ASN A 14 8.78 15.07 8.01
C ASN A 14 7.52 14.94 8.87
N LEU A 15 6.84 13.82 8.68
CA LEU A 15 5.69 13.45 9.46
C LEU A 15 6.20 12.66 10.67
N SER A 16 5.75 13.02 11.87
CA SER A 16 6.03 12.26 13.08
C SER A 16 5.26 10.92 12.98
N ASP A 17 5.88 9.95 12.30
CA ASP A 17 5.17 8.94 11.50
C ASP A 17 4.89 7.63 12.24
N THR A 18 3.81 7.64 13.00
CA THR A 18 3.09 6.39 13.34
C THR A 18 1.64 6.48 12.88
N PHE A 19 1.03 7.67 13.01
CA PHE A 19 -0.37 7.91 12.66
C PHE A 19 -0.73 7.66 11.19
N ILE A 20 0.14 8.03 10.24
CA ILE A 20 -0.15 7.85 8.80
C ILE A 20 -0.01 6.39 8.41
N ILE A 21 0.99 5.71 8.95
CA ILE A 21 1.19 4.27 8.77
C ILE A 21 -0.02 3.51 9.33
N GLU A 22 -0.45 3.82 10.55
CA GLU A 22 -1.63 3.20 11.18
C GLU A 22 -2.90 3.42 10.35
N LYS A 23 -3.16 4.64 9.88
CA LYS A 23 -4.31 4.92 9.01
C LYS A 23 -4.24 4.19 7.68
N PHE A 24 -3.04 4.05 7.12
CA PHE A 24 -2.84 3.33 5.87
C PHE A 24 -3.11 1.83 6.05
N ILE A 25 -2.69 1.25 7.16
CA ILE A 25 -2.98 -0.15 7.51
C ILE A 25 -4.50 -0.37 7.62
N VAL A 26 -5.19 0.50 8.37
CA VAL A 26 -6.66 0.43 8.51
C VAL A 26 -7.35 0.52 7.15
N PHE A 27 -6.89 1.43 6.28
CA PHE A 27 -7.42 1.57 4.93
C PHE A 27 -7.28 0.28 4.10
N LEU A 28 -6.16 -0.44 4.21
CA LEU A 28 -5.97 -1.72 3.51
C LEU A 28 -6.87 -2.82 4.07
N GLU A 29 -6.99 -2.91 5.39
CA GLU A 29 -7.83 -3.91 6.07
C GLU A 29 -9.32 -3.75 5.71
N GLU A 30 -9.82 -2.52 5.58
CA GLU A 30 -11.19 -2.23 5.14
C GLU A 30 -11.50 -2.68 3.71
N ARG A 31 -10.48 -2.93 2.88
CA ARG A 31 -10.64 -3.32 1.47
C ARG A 31 -10.63 -4.83 1.25
N LEU A 32 -10.61 -5.63 2.33
CA LEU A 32 -10.53 -7.10 2.26
C LEU A 32 -9.33 -7.59 1.43
N VAL A 33 -8.30 -6.75 1.32
CA VAL A 33 -7.04 -7.09 0.68
C VAL A 33 -6.13 -7.62 1.78
N TYR A 34 -5.64 -8.85 1.62
CA TYR A 34 -4.60 -9.32 2.51
C TYR A 34 -3.34 -8.50 2.22
N TRP A 35 -2.71 -8.01 3.27
CA TRP A 35 -1.47 -7.26 3.13
C TRP A 35 -0.42 -7.81 4.09
N GLY A 36 0.83 -7.71 3.67
CA GLY A 36 1.98 -8.00 4.52
C GLY A 36 3.02 -6.91 4.32
N GLY A 37 3.53 -6.34 5.40
CA GLY A 37 4.48 -5.24 5.31
C GLY A 37 4.62 -4.45 6.60
N GLY A 38 5.21 -3.27 6.49
CA GLY A 38 5.45 -2.38 7.61
C GLY A 38 5.88 -1.00 7.16
N GLY A 39 5.82 -0.05 8.08
CA GLY A 39 6.36 1.29 7.87
C GLY A 39 7.59 1.54 8.74
N SER A 40 8.49 2.40 8.26
CA SER A 40 9.64 2.94 8.99
C SER A 40 9.83 4.38 8.56
N ASP A 41 9.90 5.30 9.53
CA ASP A 41 9.99 6.73 9.29
C ASP A 41 8.94 7.17 8.25
N ASN A 42 9.37 7.71 7.13
CA ASN A 42 8.55 8.23 6.06
C ASN A 42 8.29 7.23 4.92
N GLN A 43 8.53 5.94 5.17
CA GLN A 43 8.43 4.88 4.17
C GLN A 43 7.45 3.79 4.59
N ILE A 44 6.62 3.34 3.65
CA ILE A 44 5.74 2.19 3.82
C ILE A 44 6.10 1.15 2.75
N ASN A 45 6.35 -0.08 3.17
CA ASN A 45 6.62 -1.19 2.26
C ASN A 45 5.62 -2.30 2.52
N GLY A 46 5.19 -2.97 1.46
CA GLY A 46 4.38 -4.16 1.64
C GLY A 46 4.06 -4.85 0.35
N SER A 47 3.23 -5.87 0.50
CA SER A 47 2.73 -6.72 -0.54
C SER A 47 1.23 -6.86 -0.38
N LEU A 48 0.51 -6.95 -1.49
CA LEU A 48 -0.93 -7.17 -1.54
C LEU A 48 -1.23 -8.53 -2.14
N TYR A 49 -2.19 -9.21 -1.52
CA TYR A 49 -2.63 -10.53 -1.88
C TYR A 49 -4.16 -10.58 -1.84
N THR A 50 -4.74 -11.35 -2.76
CA THR A 50 -6.19 -11.59 -2.77
C THR A 50 -6.46 -13.08 -2.91
N ASP A 51 -7.72 -13.43 -2.68
CA ASP A 51 -8.23 -14.73 -3.12
C ASP A 51 -8.06 -14.87 -4.64
N GLU A 52 -7.89 -16.10 -5.10
CA GLU A 52 -7.66 -16.47 -6.50
C GLU A 52 -8.82 -16.05 -7.42
N ASN A 53 -10.01 -15.84 -6.84
CA ASN A 53 -11.21 -15.42 -7.55
C ASN A 53 -11.41 -13.90 -7.62
N VAL A 54 -10.56 -13.11 -6.95
CA VAL A 54 -10.66 -11.65 -6.91
C VAL A 54 -9.59 -11.04 -7.80
N MET A 55 -9.99 -10.26 -8.81
CA MET A 55 -9.07 -9.44 -9.59
C MET A 55 -9.02 -8.03 -9.02
N ILE A 56 -7.88 -7.65 -8.45
CA ILE A 56 -7.54 -6.24 -8.20
C ILE A 56 -6.69 -5.75 -9.37
N THR A 57 -7.14 -4.71 -10.06
CA THR A 57 -6.31 -4.05 -11.05
C THR A 57 -5.36 -3.08 -10.36
N ILE A 58 -4.11 -2.99 -10.85
CA ILE A 58 -3.12 -2.04 -10.33
C ILE A 58 -3.64 -0.60 -10.40
N ASN A 59 -4.45 -0.29 -11.43
CA ASN A 59 -5.03 1.03 -11.64
C ASN A 59 -6.07 1.36 -10.56
N ASP A 60 -6.93 0.41 -10.20
CA ASP A 60 -7.90 0.60 -9.13
C ASP A 60 -7.18 0.78 -7.79
N PHE A 61 -6.13 -0.02 -7.53
CA PHE A 61 -5.31 0.15 -6.33
C PHE A 61 -4.65 1.53 -6.27
N ILE A 62 -3.97 1.98 -7.33
CA ILE A 62 -3.35 3.31 -7.39
C ILE A 62 -4.41 4.41 -7.18
N LYS A 63 -5.60 4.28 -7.78
CA LYS A 63 -6.67 5.28 -7.65
C LYS A 63 -7.16 5.40 -6.21
N GLU A 64 -7.45 4.27 -5.55
CA GLU A 64 -7.89 4.27 -4.16
C GLU A 64 -6.79 4.78 -3.24
N PHE A 65 -5.55 4.37 -3.49
CA PHE A 65 -4.37 4.81 -2.78
C PHE A 65 -4.20 6.34 -2.83
N VAL A 66 -4.22 6.92 -4.03
CA VAL A 66 -4.13 8.37 -4.21
C VAL A 66 -5.30 9.07 -3.50
N THR A 67 -6.51 8.49 -3.59
CA THR A 67 -7.69 9.03 -2.92
C THR A 67 -7.53 9.05 -1.40
N PHE A 68 -6.95 8.00 -0.80
CA PHE A 68 -6.64 7.96 0.63
C PHE A 68 -5.74 9.12 1.05
N PHE A 69 -4.61 9.33 0.36
CA PHE A 69 -3.67 10.40 0.71
C PHE A 69 -4.25 11.80 0.51
N ILE A 70 -5.03 12.03 -0.55
CA ILE A 70 -5.77 13.30 -0.74
C ILE A 70 -6.73 13.54 0.43
N ASN A 71 -7.41 12.49 0.92
CA ASN A 71 -8.40 12.60 1.99
C ASN A 71 -7.80 12.67 3.39
N LEU A 72 -6.50 12.39 3.58
CA LEU A 72 -5.86 12.53 4.88
C LEU A 72 -5.82 13.99 5.39
N LYS A 73 -6.11 14.98 4.51
CA LYS A 73 -6.08 16.42 4.83
C LYS A 73 -4.77 16.89 5.47
N ILE A 74 -3.68 16.21 5.13
CA ILE A 74 -2.32 16.55 5.52
C ILE A 74 -1.63 17.18 4.32
N GLU A 75 -0.74 18.14 4.59
CA GLU A 75 0.01 18.84 3.55
C GLU A 75 1.13 17.93 3.05
N ILE A 76 0.80 17.05 2.11
CA ILE A 76 1.78 16.22 1.41
C ILE A 76 2.12 16.90 0.08
N SER A 77 3.36 17.33 -0.05
CA SER A 77 3.94 17.91 -1.25
C SER A 77 4.36 16.85 -2.27
N LYS A 78 4.82 15.67 -1.82
CA LYS A 78 5.30 14.62 -2.72
C LYS A 78 5.23 13.21 -2.11
N ILE A 79 4.62 12.30 -2.86
CA ILE A 79 4.62 10.85 -2.60
C ILE A 79 5.24 10.15 -3.80
N GLU A 80 6.17 9.22 -3.55
CA GLU A 80 6.67 8.29 -4.55
C GLU A 80 6.08 6.91 -4.30
N ILE A 81 5.49 6.30 -5.34
CA ILE A 81 4.93 4.95 -5.27
C ILE A 81 5.67 4.12 -6.32
N ASN A 82 6.40 3.12 -5.84
CA ASN A 82 7.02 2.11 -6.68
C ASN A 82 6.22 0.83 -6.53
N ILE A 83 5.70 0.30 -7.63
CA ILE A 83 4.93 -0.95 -7.65
C ILE A 83 5.64 -1.93 -8.57
N GLU A 84 5.91 -3.12 -8.06
CA GLU A 84 6.51 -4.22 -8.79
C GLU A 84 5.53 -5.39 -8.86
N TYR A 85 5.41 -6.01 -10.05
CA TYR A 85 4.67 -7.26 -10.21
C TYR A 85 5.50 -8.40 -9.63
N GLY A 86 5.22 -8.77 -8.37
CA GLY A 86 5.81 -9.94 -7.74
C GLY A 86 5.13 -11.21 -8.22
N TYR A 87 5.82 -12.05 -9.00
CA TYR A 87 5.42 -13.46 -9.12
C TYR A 87 5.99 -14.21 -7.92
N SER A 88 5.18 -14.47 -6.89
CA SER A 88 5.56 -15.47 -5.89
C SER A 88 5.42 -16.86 -6.48
N HIS A 89 6.52 -17.42 -6.96
CA HIS A 89 6.64 -18.87 -7.01
C HIS A 89 6.91 -19.34 -5.57
N SER A 90 5.86 -19.71 -4.84
CA SER A 90 6.04 -20.51 -3.63
C SER A 90 6.50 -21.90 -4.04
N PHE A 91 7.76 -22.25 -3.79
CA PHE A 91 8.14 -23.66 -3.66
C PHE A 91 7.67 -24.14 -2.29
N VAL A 92 6.87 -25.20 -2.29
CA VAL A 92 6.53 -26.00 -1.10
C VAL A 92 7.75 -26.80 -0.67
#